data_AF-A0A1W9RU39-F1
#
_entry.id   AF-A0A1W9RU39-F1
#
_cell.length_a   1.000
_cell.length_b   1.000
_cell.length_c   1.000
_cell.angle_alpha   90.00
_cell.angle_beta   90.00
_cell.angle_gamma   90.00
#
_symmetry.space_group_name_H-M   'P 1'
#
loop_
_entity.id
_entity.type
_entity.pdbx_description
1 polymer ?
#
loop_
_entity_poly.entity_id
_entity_poly.type
_entity_poly.pdbx_seq_one_letter_code
_entity_poly.pdbx_strand_id
1 'polypeptide(L)'
;MRQLSLGLKITLWLIAIVITLASVIYQKMTGPTYPVRTSVMLNGENVKYRFLRSHDTSGDAVMELNVPDSTYRAIYQYRRYRSHDAWTTDTLKAVDNVIKVAIPKQPAAGKVMYKLSLLKSDGEIISLTEEPVVIRFKGSVPLFILIPHIFFMFFAMLISTRTGLEALANGKSAQRYAWWTFWLLLVGGMILGPLVQKFAFDAFWTGWPFGHDLTDNKTLLALIFWGIALWRHKKTGNGRKWFVIAAVVQFFVYLIPHSVLGSEIDYTKAQQ
;
A
#
# COMPACT_ATOMS: atom_id res chain seq x y z
N MET A 1 1.19 -30.69 -22.60
CA MET A 1 0.10 -29.69 -22.47
C MET A 1 -0.88 -29.85 -23.63
N ARG A 2 -2.18 -29.60 -23.40
CA ARG A 2 -3.29 -29.76 -24.37
C ARG A 2 -3.93 -28.42 -24.73
N GLN A 3 -4.69 -28.38 -25.83
CA GLN A 3 -5.52 -27.23 -26.16
C GLN A 3 -6.81 -27.29 -25.34
N LEU A 4 -7.12 -26.22 -24.62
CA LEU A 4 -8.35 -26.15 -23.83
C LEU A 4 -9.53 -25.72 -24.71
N SER A 5 -10.73 -26.19 -24.35
CA SER A 5 -11.98 -25.75 -24.99
C SER A 5 -12.22 -24.26 -24.73
N LEU A 6 -13.02 -23.62 -25.60
CA LEU A 6 -13.34 -22.21 -25.48
C LEU A 6 -14.03 -21.89 -24.14
N GLY A 7 -15.02 -22.69 -23.75
CA GLY A 7 -15.74 -22.51 -22.48
C GLY A 7 -14.83 -22.60 -21.25
N LEU A 8 -13.88 -23.54 -21.24
CA LEU A 8 -12.90 -23.63 -20.15
C LEU A 8 -11.98 -22.41 -20.12
N LYS A 9 -11.49 -21.93 -21.28
CA LYS A 9 -10.66 -20.72 -21.34
C LYS A 9 -11.38 -19.49 -20.77
N ILE A 10 -12.65 -19.30 -21.14
CA ILE A 10 -13.50 -18.20 -20.64
C ILE A 10 -13.64 -18.32 -19.13
N THR A 11 -13.96 -19.51 -18.63
CA THR A 11 -14.10 -19.78 -17.19
C THR A 11 -12.81 -19.45 -16.43
N LEU A 12 -11.64 -19.89 -16.92
CA LEU A 12 -10.36 -19.60 -16.27
C LEU A 12 -10.02 -18.10 -16.27
N TRP A 13 -10.44 -17.35 -17.29
CA TRP A 13 -10.30 -15.89 -17.31
C TRP A 13 -11.22 -15.20 -16.31
N LEU A 14 -12.48 -15.61 -16.23
CA LEU A 14 -13.42 -15.08 -15.23
C LEU A 14 -12.90 -15.31 -13.81
N ILE A 15 -12.45 -16.53 -13.50
CA ILE A 15 -11.85 -16.85 -12.20
C ILE A 15 -10.61 -15.99 -11.94
N ALA A 16 -9.71 -15.84 -12.92
CA ALA A 16 -8.52 -15.01 -12.76
C ALA A 16 -8.87 -13.54 -12.47
N ILE A 17 -9.88 -12.99 -13.15
CA ILE A 17 -10.37 -11.62 -12.93
C ILE A 17 -10.93 -11.47 -11.51
N VAL A 18 -11.80 -12.40 -11.08
CA VAL A 18 -12.39 -12.36 -9.73
C VAL A 18 -11.31 -12.42 -8.65
N ILE A 19 -10.36 -13.37 -8.75
CA ILE A 19 -9.25 -13.49 -7.79
C ILE A 19 -8.40 -12.21 -7.76
N THR A 20 -8.11 -11.65 -8.93
CA THR A 20 -7.31 -10.42 -9.03
C THR A 20 -8.05 -9.25 -8.38
N LEU A 21 -9.30 -9.01 -8.75
CA LEU A 21 -10.12 -7.92 -8.19
C LEU A 21 -10.27 -8.04 -6.67
N ALA A 22 -10.57 -9.24 -6.16
CA ALA A 22 -10.64 -9.49 -4.72
C ALA A 22 -9.32 -9.14 -4.02
N SER A 23 -8.19 -9.52 -4.63
CA SER A 23 -6.87 -9.21 -4.08
C SER A 23 -6.52 -7.71 -4.14
N VAL A 24 -6.96 -6.99 -5.17
CA VAL A 24 -6.79 -5.53 -5.26
C VAL A 24 -7.58 -4.82 -4.15
N ILE A 25 -8.83 -5.23 -3.95
CA ILE A 25 -9.70 -4.68 -2.91
C ILE A 25 -9.09 -4.94 -1.53
N TYR A 26 -8.66 -6.17 -1.27
CA TYR A 26 -7.97 -6.55 -0.04
C TYR A 26 -6.74 -5.66 0.20
N GLN A 27 -5.83 -5.55 -0.78
CA GLN A 27 -4.62 -4.73 -0.67
C GLN A 27 -4.91 -3.25 -0.40
N LYS A 28 -5.97 -2.70 -1.02
CA LYS A 28 -6.38 -1.32 -0.81
C LYS A 28 -6.91 -1.11 0.61
N MET A 29 -7.65 -2.06 1.15
CA MET A 29 -8.25 -1.98 2.49
C MET A 29 -7.22 -2.21 3.60
N THR A 30 -6.27 -3.12 3.40
CA THR A 30 -5.23 -3.46 4.39
C THR A 30 -3.98 -2.59 4.27
N GLY A 31 -3.92 -1.69 3.30
CA GLY A 31 -2.76 -0.83 3.06
C GLY A 31 -2.56 0.20 4.17
N PRO A 32 -1.31 0.55 4.52
CA PRO A 32 -0.99 1.51 5.58
C PRO A 32 -1.39 2.95 5.22
N THR A 33 -1.77 3.21 3.97
CA THR A 33 -2.24 4.52 3.49
C THR A 33 -3.75 4.66 3.54
N TYR A 34 -4.49 3.58 3.84
CA TYR A 34 -5.95 3.62 3.95
C TYR A 34 -6.36 4.38 5.21
N PRO A 35 -7.15 5.47 5.10
CA PRO A 35 -7.42 6.37 6.22
C PRO A 35 -8.12 5.64 7.37
N VAL A 36 -7.77 5.99 8.61
CA VAL A 36 -8.51 5.51 9.78
C VAL A 36 -9.84 6.24 9.84
N ARG A 37 -10.93 5.50 10.04
CA ARG A 37 -12.27 6.06 10.18
C ARG A 37 -12.80 5.68 11.55
N THR A 38 -13.25 6.66 12.31
CA THR A 38 -13.94 6.43 13.58
C THR A 38 -15.28 7.16 13.56
N SER A 39 -16.15 6.76 14.45
CA SER A 39 -17.48 7.36 14.59
C SER A 39 -17.80 7.46 16.07
N VAL A 40 -18.22 8.65 16.50
CA VAL A 40 -18.53 8.93 17.91
C VAL A 40 -19.90 9.59 18.01
N MET A 41 -20.59 9.32 19.11
CA MET A 41 -21.88 9.96 19.40
C MET A 41 -21.64 11.32 20.05
N LEU A 42 -22.04 12.40 19.37
CA LEU A 42 -21.98 13.76 19.88
C LEU A 42 -23.39 14.34 19.87
N ASN A 43 -23.88 14.79 21.03
CA ASN A 43 -25.24 15.33 21.19
C ASN A 43 -26.36 14.42 20.62
N GLY A 44 -26.18 13.09 20.67
CA GLY A 44 -27.13 12.12 20.12
C GLY A 44 -26.98 11.84 18.62
N GLU A 45 -26.09 12.52 17.92
CA GLU A 45 -25.78 12.29 16.51
C GLU A 45 -24.48 11.49 16.34
N ASN A 46 -24.47 10.57 15.38
CA ASN A 46 -23.27 9.80 15.06
C ASN A 46 -22.38 10.55 14.06
N VAL A 47 -21.30 11.16 14.54
CA VAL A 47 -20.37 11.94 13.73
C VAL A 47 -19.19 11.08 13.30
N LYS A 48 -18.90 11.07 12.00
CA LYS A 48 -17.82 10.26 11.40
C LYS A 48 -16.59 11.11 11.13
N TYR A 49 -15.44 10.62 11.58
CA TYR A 49 -14.14 11.26 11.37
C TYR A 49 -13.24 10.43 10.46
N ARG A 50 -12.38 11.12 9.71
CA ARG A 50 -11.40 10.51 8.81
C ARG A 50 -10.01 11.06 9.13
N PHE A 51 -9.10 10.18 9.52
CA PHE A 51 -7.72 10.50 9.86
C PHE A 51 -6.78 10.14 8.72
N LEU A 52 -5.89 11.07 8.37
CA LEU A 52 -4.93 10.92 7.29
C LEU A 52 -3.80 9.96 7.68
N ARG A 53 -3.44 9.05 6.77
CA ARG A 53 -2.28 8.15 6.92
C ARG A 53 -1.21 8.34 5.84
N SER A 54 -1.48 9.19 4.86
CA SER A 54 -0.50 9.61 3.87
C SER A 54 -0.74 11.06 3.48
N HIS A 55 0.34 11.79 3.27
CA HIS A 55 0.33 13.11 2.65
C HIS A 55 1.56 13.27 1.75
N ASP A 56 1.52 14.24 0.85
CA ASP A 56 2.71 14.59 0.08
C ASP A 56 3.63 15.52 0.88
N THR A 57 4.84 15.78 0.37
CA THR A 57 5.84 16.63 1.04
C THR A 57 5.70 18.12 0.70
N SER A 58 4.61 18.56 0.04
CA SER A 58 4.46 19.96 -0.36
C SER A 58 4.21 20.88 0.83
N GLY A 59 3.46 20.43 1.84
CA GLY A 59 3.08 21.23 3.01
C GLY A 59 2.65 20.39 4.20
N ASP A 60 1.99 21.05 5.16
CA ASP A 60 1.40 20.41 6.33
C ASP A 60 0.17 19.59 5.91
N ALA A 61 0.00 18.42 6.53
CA ALA A 61 -1.18 17.60 6.28
C ALA A 61 -2.34 18.15 7.11
N VAL A 62 -3.23 18.90 6.46
CA VAL A 62 -4.39 19.51 7.09
C VAL A 62 -5.59 18.58 7.02
N MET A 63 -6.28 18.42 8.15
CA MET A 63 -7.56 17.72 8.23
C MET A 63 -8.58 18.51 9.04
N GLU A 64 -9.85 18.36 8.68
CA GLU A 64 -10.96 19.09 9.27
C GLU A 64 -11.84 18.13 10.07
N LEU A 65 -12.16 18.51 11.30
CA LEU A 65 -13.08 17.81 12.18
C LEU A 65 -14.34 18.66 12.33
N ASN A 66 -15.45 18.18 11.79
CA ASN A 66 -16.75 18.80 12.02
C ASN A 66 -17.21 18.47 13.44
N VAL A 67 -17.65 19.48 14.17
CA VAL A 67 -18.21 19.34 15.52
C VAL A 67 -19.62 19.93 15.55
N PRO A 68 -20.49 19.53 16.49
CA PRO A 68 -21.87 20.03 16.54
C PRO A 68 -21.96 21.55 16.71
N ASP A 69 -21.05 22.12 17.49
CA ASP A 69 -21.00 23.54 17.78
C ASP A 69 -19.56 24.00 18.12
N SER A 70 -19.38 25.31 18.23
CA SER A 70 -18.06 25.94 18.41
C SER A 70 -17.54 25.88 19.86
N THR A 71 -18.28 25.28 20.79
CA THR A 71 -17.81 25.09 22.18
C THR A 71 -16.81 23.92 22.29
N TYR A 72 -16.85 22.99 21.34
CA TYR A 72 -15.92 21.88 21.26
C TYR A 72 -14.48 22.35 20.98
N ARG A 73 -13.53 21.68 21.63
CA ARG A 73 -12.09 21.81 21.36
C ARG A 73 -11.51 20.46 20.99
N ALA A 74 -10.37 20.44 20.33
CA ALA A 74 -9.63 19.20 20.10
C ALA A 74 -8.28 19.26 20.82
N ILE A 75 -7.98 18.23 21.60
CA ILE A 75 -6.64 17.96 22.11
C ILE A 75 -5.93 17.16 21.01
N TYR A 76 -4.95 17.80 20.38
CA TYR A 76 -4.12 17.23 19.34
C TYR A 76 -2.74 16.94 19.90
N GLN A 77 -2.30 15.69 19.81
CA GLN A 77 -0.97 15.29 20.25
C GLN A 77 -0.21 14.68 19.08
N TYR A 78 1.03 15.07 18.86
CA TYR A 78 1.85 14.49 17.80
C TYR A 78 3.33 14.45 18.15
N ARG A 79 4.06 13.55 17.45
CA ARG A 79 5.52 13.49 17.44
C ARG A 79 6.01 12.72 16.22
N ARG A 80 7.29 12.87 15.87
CA ARG A 80 7.89 12.03 14.82
C ARG A 80 7.84 10.56 15.22
N TYR A 81 7.62 9.68 14.24
CA TYR A 81 7.60 8.24 14.47
C TYR A 81 9.03 7.70 14.59
N ARG A 82 9.27 6.71 15.46
CA ARG A 82 10.64 6.24 15.82
C ARG A 82 11.58 7.41 16.11
N SER A 83 11.20 8.24 17.08
CA SER A 83 12.04 9.30 17.62
C SER A 83 12.04 9.26 19.15
N HIS A 84 12.98 9.97 19.76
CA HIS A 84 13.01 10.24 21.20
C HIS A 84 12.22 11.51 21.57
N ASP A 85 11.41 12.04 20.65
CA ASP A 85 10.65 13.26 20.91
C ASP A 85 9.58 13.02 21.98
N ALA A 86 9.43 14.02 22.84
CA ALA A 86 8.24 14.16 23.66
C ALA A 86 7.01 14.43 22.77
N TRP A 87 5.83 14.12 23.28
CA TRP A 87 4.58 14.47 22.59
C TRP A 87 4.36 15.98 22.66
N THR A 88 4.30 16.64 21.51
CA THR A 88 3.76 17.99 21.41
C THR A 88 2.25 17.90 21.58
N THR A 89 1.65 18.77 22.40
CA THR A 89 0.21 18.79 22.67
C THR A 89 -0.33 20.19 22.44
N ASP A 90 -1.31 20.30 21.55
CA ASP A 90 -2.03 21.53 21.23
C ASP A 90 -3.51 21.38 21.54
N THR A 91 -4.13 22.47 22.01
CA THR A 91 -5.58 22.55 22.16
C THR A 91 -6.14 23.47 21.08
N LEU A 92 -6.85 22.87 20.14
CA LEU A 92 -7.41 23.53 18.97
C LEU A 92 -8.86 23.91 19.25
N LYS A 93 -9.25 25.13 18.86
CA LYS A 93 -10.63 25.61 18.99
C LYS A 93 -11.39 25.39 17.69
N ALA A 94 -12.70 25.17 17.80
CA ALA A 94 -13.59 25.20 16.66
C ALA A 94 -13.81 26.65 16.19
N VAL A 95 -13.80 26.84 14.88
CA VAL A 95 -14.22 28.07 14.20
C VAL A 95 -15.24 27.65 13.16
N ASP A 96 -16.42 28.26 13.18
CA ASP A 96 -17.56 27.88 12.32
C ASP A 96 -17.86 26.37 12.38
N ASN A 97 -17.84 25.80 13.60
CA ASN A 97 -18.07 24.38 13.88
C ASN A 97 -17.08 23.41 13.21
N VAL A 98 -15.91 23.92 12.79
CA VAL A 98 -14.82 23.13 12.22
C VAL A 98 -13.56 23.32 13.05
N ILE A 99 -12.91 22.21 13.41
CA ILE A 99 -11.58 22.22 14.00
C ILE A 99 -10.57 21.81 12.94
N LYS A 100 -9.62 22.69 12.64
CA LYS A 100 -8.53 22.42 11.69
C LYS A 100 -7.32 21.87 12.44
N VAL A 101 -6.89 20.68 12.08
CA VAL A 101 -5.67 20.05 12.59
C VAL A 101 -4.62 20.07 11.49
N ALA A 102 -3.45 20.63 11.77
CA ALA A 102 -2.32 20.66 10.86
C ALA A 102 -1.20 19.75 11.40
N ILE A 103 -0.89 18.69 10.66
CA ILE A 103 0.25 17.82 10.99
C ILE A 103 1.48 18.39 10.27
N PRO A 104 2.56 18.73 10.99
CA PRO A 104 3.71 19.39 10.38
C PRO A 104 4.33 18.56 9.27
N LYS A 105 4.62 19.23 8.16
CA LYS A 105 5.34 18.69 7.01
C LYS A 105 6.56 17.88 7.45
N GLN A 106 6.76 16.73 6.82
CA GLN A 106 7.97 15.93 6.95
C GLN A 106 8.69 15.78 5.60
N PRO A 107 10.01 15.48 5.61
CA PRO A 107 10.70 15.00 4.42
C PRO A 107 10.09 13.67 3.91
N ALA A 108 10.45 13.31 2.68
CA ALA A 108 10.03 12.04 2.09
C ALA A 108 10.48 10.85 2.95
N ALA A 109 9.60 9.84 3.09
CA ALA A 109 9.76 8.71 4.03
C ALA A 109 9.69 9.07 5.53
N GLY A 110 9.53 10.35 5.88
CA GLY A 110 9.22 10.80 7.23
C GLY A 110 7.82 10.36 7.65
N LYS A 111 7.68 10.07 8.95
CA LYS A 111 6.42 9.64 9.56
C LYS A 111 6.16 10.43 10.84
N VAL A 112 4.89 10.77 11.07
CA VAL A 112 4.42 11.38 12.32
C VAL A 112 3.37 10.46 12.90
N MET A 113 3.42 10.25 14.21
CA MET A 113 2.33 9.62 14.96
C MET A 113 1.53 10.70 15.69
N TYR A 114 0.21 10.61 15.63
CA TYR A 114 -0.65 11.60 16.25
C TYR A 114 -1.90 10.98 16.87
N LYS A 115 -2.47 11.68 17.86
CA LYS A 115 -3.71 11.36 18.56
C LYS A 115 -4.61 12.58 18.58
N LEU A 116 -5.90 12.34 18.50
CA LEU A 116 -6.93 13.37 18.61
C LEU A 116 -7.99 12.95 19.61
N SER A 117 -8.35 13.87 20.49
CA SER A 117 -9.50 13.76 21.38
C SER A 117 -10.33 15.04 21.31
N LEU A 118 -11.64 14.94 21.45
CA LEU A 118 -12.50 16.09 21.63
C LEU A 118 -12.62 16.41 23.12
N LEU A 119 -12.58 17.69 23.45
CA LEU A 119 -12.86 18.22 24.78
C LEU A 119 -14.15 19.03 24.70
N LYS A 120 -15.16 18.59 25.47
CA LYS A 120 -16.43 19.29 25.64
C LYS A 120 -16.32 20.44 26.64
N SER A 121 -17.34 21.29 26.65
CA SER A 121 -17.45 22.43 27.56
C SER A 121 -17.60 22.02 29.04
N ASP A 122 -18.16 20.84 29.30
CA ASP A 122 -18.28 20.23 30.64
C ASP A 122 -16.99 19.54 31.14
N GLY A 123 -15.94 19.52 30.33
CA GLY A 123 -14.66 18.89 30.64
C GLY A 123 -14.55 17.42 30.22
N GLU A 124 -15.60 16.82 29.64
CA GLU A 124 -15.53 15.45 29.13
C GLU A 124 -14.54 15.35 27.95
N ILE A 125 -13.68 14.33 27.98
CA ILE A 125 -12.73 14.03 26.91
C ILE A 125 -13.18 12.77 26.17
N ILE A 126 -13.43 12.92 24.87
CA ILE A 126 -13.80 11.83 23.97
C ILE A 126 -12.60 11.52 23.07
N SER A 127 -11.97 10.37 23.25
CA SER A 127 -10.90 9.93 22.37
C SER A 127 -11.45 9.61 20.98
N LEU A 128 -10.91 10.25 19.94
CA LEU A 128 -11.26 9.93 18.55
C LEU A 128 -10.36 8.85 17.95
N THR A 129 -9.19 8.65 18.55
CA THR A 129 -8.16 7.70 18.12
C THR A 129 -7.61 6.96 19.34
N GLU A 130 -8.08 5.73 19.57
CA GLU A 130 -7.60 4.89 20.68
C GLU A 130 -6.09 4.60 20.55
N GLU A 131 -5.69 4.17 19.35
CA GLU A 131 -4.28 4.02 18.98
C GLU A 131 -3.79 5.24 18.19
N PRO A 132 -2.52 5.66 18.39
CA PRO A 132 -1.97 6.74 17.59
C PRO A 132 -1.95 6.41 16.10
N VAL A 133 -2.49 7.32 15.30
CA VAL A 133 -2.49 7.22 13.84
C VAL A 133 -1.11 7.59 13.33
N VAL A 134 -0.54 6.75 12.47
CA VAL A 134 0.75 7.03 11.81
C VAL A 134 0.49 7.53 10.39
N ILE A 135 0.92 8.76 10.11
CA ILE A 135 0.92 9.36 8.77
C ILE A 135 2.32 9.27 8.16
N ARG A 136 2.39 8.90 6.87
CA ARG A 136 3.63 8.85 6.07
C ARG A 136 3.64 9.95 5.01
N PHE A 137 4.74 10.67 4.93
CA PHE A 137 5.00 11.68 3.91
C PHE A 137 5.76 11.06 2.74
N LYS A 138 5.34 11.39 1.51
CA LYS A 138 5.96 10.92 0.26
C LYS A 138 6.06 12.05 -0.77
N GLY A 139 7.09 12.03 -1.59
CA GLY A 139 7.16 12.94 -2.74
C GLY A 139 6.04 12.68 -3.75
N SER A 140 5.74 13.71 -4.54
CA SER A 140 4.79 13.63 -5.64
C SER A 140 5.36 12.80 -6.78
N VAL A 141 4.65 11.74 -7.18
CA VAL A 141 5.07 10.88 -8.29
C VAL A 141 4.35 11.33 -9.56
N PRO A 142 5.07 11.63 -10.65
CA PRO A 142 4.44 12.02 -11.90
C PRO A 142 3.47 10.95 -12.42
N LEU A 143 2.29 11.37 -12.85
CA LEU A 143 1.23 10.46 -13.30
C LEU A 143 1.65 9.59 -14.50
N PHE A 144 2.49 10.13 -15.39
CA PHE A 144 3.01 9.38 -16.54
C PHE A 144 3.96 8.23 -16.16
N ILE A 145 4.42 8.17 -14.90
CA ILE A 145 5.19 7.03 -14.35
C ILE A 145 4.28 6.15 -13.51
N LEU A 146 3.48 6.77 -12.65
CA LEU A 146 2.60 6.05 -11.72
C LEU A 146 1.53 5.23 -12.45
N ILE A 147 0.89 5.79 -13.48
CA ILE A 147 -0.18 5.11 -14.23
C ILE A 147 0.37 3.88 -14.95
N PRO A 148 1.46 3.96 -15.74
CA PRO A 148 2.07 2.76 -16.31
C PRO A 148 2.50 1.75 -15.26
N HIS A 149 3.14 2.17 -14.16
CA HIS A 149 3.54 1.24 -13.09
C HIS A 149 2.36 0.42 -12.58
N ILE A 150 1.28 1.09 -12.21
CA ILE A 150 0.05 0.47 -11.70
C ILE A 150 -0.54 -0.49 -12.75
N PHE A 151 -0.60 -0.06 -14.01
CA PHE A 151 -1.09 -0.89 -15.12
C PHE A 151 -0.26 -2.19 -15.24
N PHE A 152 1.07 -2.08 -15.35
CA PHE A 152 1.93 -3.24 -15.48
C PHE A 152 1.83 -4.20 -14.28
N MET A 153 1.73 -3.67 -13.06
CA MET A 153 1.61 -4.49 -11.85
C MET A 153 0.27 -5.25 -11.80
N PHE A 154 -0.86 -4.60 -12.08
CA PHE A 154 -2.16 -5.28 -12.08
C PHE A 154 -2.30 -6.28 -13.22
N PHE A 155 -1.79 -5.96 -14.42
CA PHE A 155 -1.78 -6.92 -15.52
C PHE A 155 -0.83 -8.09 -15.24
N ALA A 156 0.35 -7.86 -14.64
CA ALA A 156 1.23 -8.94 -14.20
C ALA A 156 0.51 -9.90 -13.26
N MET A 157 -0.24 -9.38 -12.28
CA MET A 157 -1.04 -10.17 -11.34
C MET A 157 -2.15 -10.97 -12.03
N LEU A 158 -2.90 -10.35 -12.93
CA LEU A 158 -3.97 -11.01 -13.68
C LEU A 158 -3.43 -12.16 -14.54
N ILE A 159 -2.39 -11.87 -15.33
CA ILE A 159 -1.78 -12.88 -16.22
C ILE A 159 -1.09 -13.97 -15.39
N SER A 160 -0.50 -13.63 -14.24
CA SER A 160 0.08 -14.60 -13.30
C SER A 160 -0.95 -15.61 -12.80
N THR A 161 -2.08 -15.12 -12.30
CA THR A 161 -3.21 -15.96 -11.86
C THR A 161 -3.71 -16.82 -13.01
N ARG A 162 -3.90 -16.22 -14.19
CA ARG A 162 -4.32 -16.95 -15.40
C ARG A 162 -3.31 -18.03 -15.81
N THR A 163 -2.01 -17.77 -15.65
CA THR A 163 -0.92 -18.71 -15.93
C THR A 163 -0.97 -19.90 -14.99
N GLY A 164 -1.14 -19.67 -13.68
CA GLY A 164 -1.28 -20.72 -12.68
C GLY A 164 -2.48 -21.63 -12.98
N LEU A 165 -3.64 -21.03 -13.27
CA LEU A 165 -4.85 -21.75 -13.66
C LEU A 165 -4.67 -22.54 -14.98
N GLU A 166 -4.03 -21.95 -15.99
CA GLU A 166 -3.71 -22.62 -17.26
C GLU A 166 -2.80 -23.83 -17.01
N ALA A 167 -1.77 -23.64 -16.18
CA ALA A 167 -0.85 -24.70 -15.82
C ALA A 167 -1.57 -25.83 -15.07
N LEU A 168 -2.47 -25.53 -14.13
CA LEU A 168 -3.29 -26.53 -13.45
C LEU A 168 -4.17 -27.32 -14.44
N ALA A 169 -4.76 -26.65 -15.43
CA ALA A 169 -5.57 -27.27 -16.48
C ALA A 169 -4.74 -28.01 -17.57
N ASN A 170 -3.41 -28.04 -17.45
CA ASN A 170 -2.48 -28.61 -18.43
C ASN A 170 -2.57 -27.93 -19.81
N GLY A 171 -2.89 -26.64 -19.85
CA GLY A 171 -3.10 -25.88 -21.08
C GLY A 171 -1.81 -25.43 -21.76
N LYS A 172 -1.75 -25.51 -23.11
CA LYS A 172 -0.57 -25.16 -23.91
C LYS A 172 -0.17 -23.68 -23.80
N SER A 173 -1.10 -22.80 -23.43
CA SER A 173 -0.85 -21.35 -23.36
C SER A 173 -0.08 -20.92 -22.11
N ALA A 174 0.13 -21.81 -21.13
CA ALA A 174 0.76 -21.48 -19.86
C ALA A 174 2.16 -20.85 -20.04
N GLN A 175 2.96 -21.39 -20.96
CA GLN A 175 4.28 -20.83 -21.25
C GLN A 175 4.20 -19.40 -21.82
N ARG A 176 3.24 -19.15 -22.71
CA ARG A 176 3.06 -17.81 -23.30
C ARG A 176 2.67 -16.82 -22.20
N TYR A 177 1.72 -17.18 -21.35
CA TYR A 177 1.31 -16.33 -20.23
C TYR A 177 2.42 -16.11 -19.20
N ALA A 178 3.24 -17.13 -18.92
CA ALA A 178 4.41 -16.99 -18.05
C ALA A 178 5.42 -15.94 -18.57
N TRP A 179 5.68 -15.92 -19.88
CA TRP A 179 6.53 -14.88 -20.49
C TRP A 179 5.91 -13.49 -20.37
N TRP A 180 4.60 -13.36 -20.62
CA TRP A 180 3.89 -12.10 -20.41
C TRP A 180 3.99 -11.63 -18.96
N THR A 181 3.72 -12.51 -17.98
CA THR A 181 3.85 -12.19 -16.55
C THR A 181 5.26 -11.73 -16.20
N PHE A 182 6.29 -12.43 -16.68
CA PHE A 182 7.68 -12.08 -16.41
C PHE A 182 8.02 -10.67 -16.92
N TRP A 183 7.69 -10.36 -18.19
CA TRP A 183 7.98 -9.04 -18.75
C TRP A 183 7.16 -7.92 -18.13
N LEU A 184 5.87 -8.15 -17.87
CA LEU A 184 5.01 -7.18 -17.18
C LEU A 184 5.55 -6.88 -15.78
N LEU A 185 5.98 -7.92 -15.04
CA LEU A 185 6.57 -7.77 -13.71
C LEU A 185 7.95 -7.12 -13.75
N LEU A 186 8.77 -7.42 -14.76
CA LEU A 186 10.08 -6.77 -14.92
C LEU A 186 9.91 -5.27 -15.17
N VAL A 187 9.06 -4.90 -16.14
CA VAL A 187 8.82 -3.48 -16.47
C VAL A 187 8.11 -2.76 -15.33
N GLY A 188 7.01 -3.33 -14.83
CA GLY A 188 6.24 -2.72 -13.75
C GLY A 188 7.00 -2.67 -12.43
N GLY A 189 7.62 -3.78 -12.04
CA GLY A 189 8.23 -3.97 -10.73
C GLY A 189 9.68 -3.53 -10.64
N MET A 190 10.54 -3.87 -11.61
CA MET A 190 11.99 -3.61 -11.53
C MET A 190 12.47 -2.39 -12.31
N ILE A 191 11.64 -1.81 -13.17
CA ILE A 191 11.96 -0.56 -13.89
C ILE A 191 11.12 0.58 -13.35
N LEU A 192 9.79 0.49 -13.50
CA LEU A 192 8.88 1.55 -13.08
C LEU A 192 8.75 1.64 -11.55
N GLY A 193 8.85 0.51 -10.83
CA GLY A 193 8.84 0.47 -9.37
C GLY A 193 9.93 1.35 -8.75
N PRO A 194 11.22 1.13 -9.08
CA PRO A 194 12.33 2.00 -8.69
C PRO A 194 12.16 3.47 -9.04
N LEU A 195 11.57 3.78 -10.20
CA LEU A 195 11.28 5.17 -10.57
C LEU A 195 10.23 5.78 -9.63
N VAL A 196 9.11 5.08 -9.41
CA VAL A 196 8.07 5.52 -8.45
C VAL A 196 8.69 5.74 -7.07
N GLN A 197 9.57 4.84 -6.64
CA GLN A 197 10.26 4.93 -5.36
C GLN A 197 11.21 6.13 -5.29
N LYS A 198 11.96 6.40 -6.36
CA LYS A 198 12.84 7.58 -6.44
C LYS A 198 12.05 8.87 -6.27
N PHE A 199 10.90 9.02 -6.94
CA PHE A 199 10.06 10.20 -6.76
C PHE A 199 9.41 10.27 -5.38
N ALA A 200 9.02 9.12 -4.80
CA ALA A 200 8.31 9.09 -3.53
C ALA A 200 9.22 9.22 -2.30
N PHE A 201 10.44 8.67 -2.35
CA PHE A 201 11.34 8.46 -1.19
C PHE A 201 12.81 8.76 -1.48
N ASP A 202 13.12 9.35 -2.64
CA ASP A 202 14.48 9.71 -3.08
C ASP A 202 15.47 8.53 -3.24
N ALA A 203 14.98 7.29 -3.22
CA ALA A 203 15.76 6.06 -3.40
C ALA A 203 15.21 5.22 -4.55
N PHE A 204 16.07 4.69 -5.42
CA PHE A 204 15.66 3.80 -6.51
C PHE A 204 15.39 2.37 -6.03
N TRP A 205 16.12 1.90 -5.03
CA TRP A 205 15.96 0.54 -4.52
C TRP A 205 16.42 0.50 -3.08
N THR A 206 15.61 -0.09 -2.23
CA THR A 206 15.90 -0.27 -0.80
C THR A 206 15.75 -1.72 -0.35
N GLY A 207 15.52 -2.65 -1.29
CA GLY A 207 15.53 -4.08 -1.06
C GLY A 207 16.93 -4.69 -1.12
N TRP A 208 17.00 -6.01 -0.95
CA TRP A 208 18.20 -6.81 -1.08
C TRP A 208 18.83 -6.64 -2.48
N PRO A 209 20.17 -6.60 -2.61
CA PRO A 209 21.16 -6.79 -1.54
C PRO A 209 21.51 -5.52 -0.75
N PHE A 210 20.98 -4.36 -1.12
CA PHE A 210 21.41 -3.06 -0.56
C PHE A 210 20.58 -2.58 0.63
N GLY A 211 19.45 -3.24 0.92
CA GLY A 211 18.60 -2.93 2.06
C GLY A 211 17.59 -4.04 2.38
N HIS A 212 16.56 -3.67 3.15
CA HIS A 212 15.60 -4.61 3.73
C HIS A 212 14.14 -4.24 3.43
N ASP A 213 13.88 -3.35 2.48
CA ASP A 213 12.51 -2.95 2.11
C ASP A 213 11.73 -4.16 1.61
N LEU A 214 10.62 -4.39 2.29
CA LEU A 214 9.80 -5.57 2.07
C LEU A 214 9.07 -5.52 0.72
N THR A 215 8.74 -4.33 0.21
CA THR A 215 8.04 -4.14 -1.07
C THR A 215 8.95 -4.50 -2.24
N ASP A 216 10.19 -4.03 -2.19
CA ASP A 216 11.24 -4.34 -3.18
C ASP A 216 11.56 -5.83 -3.17
N ASN A 217 11.78 -6.40 -1.99
CA ASN A 217 12.14 -7.81 -1.80
C ASN A 217 11.09 -8.78 -2.33
N LYS A 218 9.81 -8.52 -2.07
CA LYS A 218 8.72 -9.37 -2.56
C LYS A 218 8.62 -9.33 -4.08
N THR A 219 8.81 -8.15 -4.68
CA THR A 219 8.76 -7.98 -6.14
C THR A 219 9.92 -8.74 -6.79
N LEU A 220 11.12 -8.62 -6.23
CA LEU A 220 12.29 -9.38 -6.66
C LEU A 220 12.07 -10.90 -6.53
N LEU A 221 11.53 -11.35 -5.39
CA LEU A 221 11.21 -12.77 -5.15
C LEU A 221 10.26 -13.32 -6.22
N ALA A 222 9.16 -12.61 -6.50
CA ALA A 222 8.22 -13.02 -7.53
C ALA A 222 8.89 -13.12 -8.91
N LEU A 223 9.75 -12.14 -9.27
CA LEU A 223 10.46 -12.15 -10.54
C LEU A 223 11.44 -13.32 -10.66
N ILE A 224 12.20 -13.62 -9.60
CA ILE A 224 13.12 -14.75 -9.55
C ILE A 224 12.36 -16.06 -9.79
N PHE A 225 11.22 -16.27 -9.12
CA PHE A 225 10.42 -17.48 -9.30
C PHE A 225 9.87 -17.62 -10.73
N TRP A 226 9.48 -16.53 -11.37
CA TRP A 226 9.11 -16.55 -12.79
C TRP A 226 10.29 -16.88 -13.70
N GLY A 227 11.48 -16.31 -13.44
CA GLY A 227 12.71 -16.64 -14.15
C GLY A 227 13.07 -18.13 -14.01
N ILE A 228 12.99 -18.68 -12.79
CA ILE A 228 13.21 -20.11 -12.53
C ILE A 228 12.19 -20.95 -13.29
N ALA A 229 10.92 -20.56 -13.29
CA ALA A 229 9.87 -21.31 -13.98
C ALA A 229 10.08 -21.38 -15.50
N LEU A 230 10.45 -20.25 -16.11
CA LEU A 230 10.79 -20.17 -17.53
C LEU A 230 12.05 -20.97 -17.86
N TRP A 231 13.10 -20.88 -17.02
CA TRP A 231 14.33 -21.63 -17.21
C TRP A 231 14.12 -23.14 -17.09
N ARG A 232 13.39 -23.60 -16.06
CA ARG A 232 13.06 -25.02 -15.84
C ARG A 232 12.21 -25.58 -16.98
N HIS A 233 11.26 -24.79 -17.49
CA HIS A 233 10.49 -25.16 -18.67
C HIS A 233 11.39 -25.39 -19.89
N LYS A 234 12.32 -24.47 -20.17
CA LYS A 234 13.26 -24.58 -21.30
C LYS A 234 14.21 -25.78 -21.16
N LYS A 235 14.73 -26.04 -19.95
CA LYS A 235 15.74 -27.08 -19.73
C LYS A 235 15.17 -28.50 -19.63
N THR A 236 13.99 -28.67 -19.02
CA THR A 236 13.47 -30.00 -18.64
C THR A 236 12.14 -30.36 -19.28
N GLY A 237 11.48 -29.42 -19.98
CA GLY A 237 10.11 -29.59 -20.48
C GLY A 237 9.03 -29.67 -19.39
N ASN A 238 9.41 -29.76 -18.11
CA ASN A 238 8.53 -29.86 -16.95
C ASN A 238 8.29 -28.50 -16.27
N GLY A 239 8.02 -27.46 -17.08
CA GLY A 239 7.76 -26.10 -16.57
C GLY A 239 6.43 -25.94 -15.85
N ARG A 240 5.49 -26.86 -16.08
CA ARG A 240 4.12 -26.78 -15.54
C ARG A 240 4.09 -26.61 -14.03
N LYS A 241 4.82 -27.46 -13.29
CA LYS A 241 4.87 -27.39 -11.81
C LYS A 241 5.42 -26.03 -11.36
N TRP A 242 6.46 -25.54 -12.04
CA TRP A 242 7.08 -24.26 -11.70
C TRP A 242 6.20 -23.06 -12.01
N PHE A 243 5.37 -23.09 -13.06
CA PHE A 243 4.39 -22.02 -13.32
C PHE A 243 3.33 -21.93 -12.22
N VAL A 244 2.88 -23.07 -11.69
CA VAL A 244 1.96 -23.08 -10.54
C VAL A 244 2.65 -22.51 -9.30
N ILE A 245 3.87 -22.96 -9.00
CA ILE A 245 4.65 -22.46 -7.85
C ILE A 245 4.87 -20.94 -7.96
N ALA A 246 5.29 -20.44 -9.12
CA ALA A 246 5.53 -19.01 -9.34
C ALA A 246 4.23 -18.18 -9.20
N ALA A 247 3.10 -18.67 -9.72
CA ALA A 247 1.81 -18.01 -9.55
C ALA A 247 1.37 -17.96 -8.09
N VAL A 248 1.57 -19.04 -7.33
CA VAL A 248 1.27 -19.09 -5.89
C VAL A 248 2.18 -18.14 -5.10
N VAL A 249 3.48 -18.13 -5.38
CA VAL A 249 4.44 -17.20 -4.75
C VAL A 249 4.04 -15.75 -5.03
N GLN A 250 3.73 -15.41 -6.28
CA GLN A 250 3.31 -14.05 -6.62
C GLN A 250 1.96 -13.69 -5.97
N PHE A 251 1.01 -14.62 -5.87
CA PHE A 251 -0.24 -14.40 -5.15
C PHE A 251 0.01 -14.07 -3.67
N PHE A 252 0.85 -14.85 -2.98
CA PHE A 252 1.24 -14.55 -1.59
C PHE A 252 1.99 -13.23 -1.45
N VAL A 253 2.86 -12.89 -2.40
CA VAL A 253 3.53 -11.58 -2.45
C VAL A 253 2.52 -10.44 -2.43
N TYR A 254 1.44 -10.54 -3.23
CA TYR A 254 0.38 -9.53 -3.27
C TYR A 254 -0.56 -9.58 -2.06
N LEU A 255 -0.66 -10.69 -1.33
CA LEU A 255 -1.43 -10.75 -0.08
C LEU A 255 -0.74 -10.00 1.07
N ILE A 256 0.57 -9.76 1.00
CA ILE A 256 1.23 -8.99 2.04
C ILE A 256 1.08 -7.49 1.69
N PRO A 257 0.39 -6.68 2.51
CA PRO A 257 -0.06 -5.35 2.10
C PRO A 257 1.10 -4.46 1.62
N HIS A 258 0.85 -3.70 0.55
CA HIS A 258 1.83 -2.79 -0.02
C HIS A 258 2.33 -1.80 1.03
N SER A 259 3.63 -1.48 1.01
CA SER A 259 4.23 -0.44 1.88
C SER A 259 4.27 -0.77 3.39
N VAL A 260 3.87 -1.98 3.80
CA VAL A 260 4.18 -2.50 5.14
C VAL A 260 5.69 -2.72 5.21
N LEU A 261 6.37 -2.02 6.13
CA LEU A 261 7.83 -2.00 6.25
C LEU A 261 8.56 -1.49 4.98
N GLY A 262 7.96 -0.52 4.29
CA GLY A 262 8.67 0.22 3.24
C GLY A 262 9.63 1.28 3.80
N SER A 263 10.32 2.01 2.91
CA SER A 263 11.32 3.03 3.28
C SER A 263 10.83 3.98 4.39
N GLU A 264 11.63 4.16 5.45
CA GLU A 264 11.23 4.92 6.63
C GLU A 264 12.46 5.62 7.22
N ILE A 265 12.29 6.87 7.66
CA ILE A 265 13.31 7.58 8.43
C ILE A 265 13.24 7.10 9.88
N ASP A 266 14.37 6.62 10.39
CA ASP A 266 14.55 6.30 11.80
C ASP A 266 15.20 7.50 12.51
N TYR A 267 14.37 8.35 13.10
CA TYR A 267 14.82 9.55 13.82
C TYR A 267 15.54 9.21 15.13
N THR A 268 15.56 7.96 15.59
CA THR A 268 16.42 7.54 16.72
C THR A 268 17.88 7.41 16.32
N LYS A 269 18.15 7.21 15.02
CA LYS A 269 19.51 7.01 14.47
C LYS A 269 20.07 8.24 13.78
N ALA A 270 19.23 9.20 13.42
CA ALA A 270 19.67 10.49 12.96
C ALA A 270 20.22 11.27 14.17
N GLN A 271 21.53 11.48 14.22
CA GLN A 271 22.12 12.50 15.10
C GLN A 271 21.46 13.86 14.78
N GLN A 272 21.21 14.63 15.85
CA GLN A 272 20.52 15.92 15.89
C GLN A 272 20.77 16.83 14.69
#